data_AF-A0A920IG12-F1
#
_entry.id   AF-A0A920IG12-F1
#
_cell.length_a   1.000
_cell.length_b   1.000
_cell.length_c   1.000
_cell.angle_alpha   90.00
_cell.angle_beta   90.00
_cell.angle_gamma   90.00
#
_symmetry.space_group_name_H-M   'P 1'
#
loop_
_entity.id
_entity.type
_entity.pdbx_description
1 polymer ?
#
loop_
_entity_poly.entity_id
_entity_poly.type
_entity_poly.pdbx_seq_one_letter_code
_entity_poly.pdbx_strand_id
1 'polypeptide(L)' 'MSCFTYAPTFISAKDHPLAERPYINAGDFTDQTVITYPVPVERLDLFNQLLIPQGIEPKAIRQIELTSVILLLVGANKG' A
#
# COMPACT_ATOMS: atom_id res chain seq x y z
N MET A 1 -8.37 -26.43 4.78
CA MET A 1 -8.84 -25.23 5.49
C MET A 1 -7.64 -24.35 5.76
N SER A 2 -7.65 -23.09 5.32
CA SER A 2 -6.64 -22.13 5.72
C SER A 2 -6.75 -21.92 7.25
N CYS A 3 -5.64 -21.98 7.97
CA CYS A 3 -5.62 -21.78 9.42
C CYS A 3 -5.82 -20.30 9.82
N PHE A 4 -5.78 -19.38 8.85
CA PHE A 4 -5.90 -17.94 9.08
C PHE A 4 -6.66 -17.23 7.94
N THR A 5 -7.39 -16.17 8.31
CA THR A 5 -7.99 -15.24 7.33
C THR A 5 -6.96 -14.16 7.05
N TYR A 6 -6.54 -14.04 5.80
CA TYR A 6 -5.65 -12.97 5.34
C TYR A 6 -6.50 -11.88 4.67
N ALA A 7 -6.39 -10.65 5.18
CA ALA A 7 -7.09 -9.49 4.64
C ALA A 7 -6.07 -8.36 4.42
N PRO A 8 -5.62 -8.13 3.16
CA PRO A 8 -4.81 -6.96 2.83
C PRO A 8 -5.50 -5.71 3.35
N THR A 9 -4.78 -4.93 4.16
CA THR A 9 -5.31 -3.72 4.78
C THR A 9 -4.51 -2.52 4.30
N PHE A 10 -5.22 -1.55 3.73
CA PHE A 10 -4.65 -0.26 3.41
C PHE A 10 -4.46 0.56 4.68
N ILE A 11 -3.32 1.23 4.81
CA ILE A 11 -3.00 2.12 5.94
C ILE A 11 -2.55 3.44 5.34
N SER A 12 -3.03 4.55 5.90
CA SER A 12 -2.61 5.91 5.54
C SER A 12 -2.58 6.82 6.78
N ALA A 13 -2.05 8.04 6.61
CA ALA A 13 -2.14 9.07 7.64
C ALA A 13 -3.61 9.39 7.95
N LYS A 14 -3.91 9.80 9.19
CA LYS A 14 -5.27 10.14 9.62
C LYS A 14 -5.90 11.26 8.78
N ASP A 15 -5.08 12.20 8.32
CA ASP A 15 -5.44 13.36 7.51
C ASP A 15 -5.29 13.11 6.01
N HIS A 16 -4.98 11.88 5.60
CA HIS A 16 -4.86 11.53 4.18
C HIS A 16 -6.24 11.51 3.51
N PRO A 17 -6.43 12.07 2.29
CA PRO A 17 -7.74 12.07 1.62
C PRO A 17 -8.36 10.68 1.41
N LEU A 18 -7.53 9.64 1.25
CA LEU A 18 -8.00 8.26 1.13
C LEU A 18 -8.45 7.64 2.46
N ALA A 19 -8.13 8.24 3.62
CA ALA A 19 -8.55 7.75 4.93
C ALA A 19 -10.06 7.88 5.15
N GLU A 20 -10.73 8.79 4.43
CA GLU A 20 -12.19 8.98 4.49
C GLU A 20 -12.95 7.98 3.61
N ARG A 21 -12.25 7.22 2.76
CA ARG A 21 -12.90 6.30 1.83
C ARG A 21 -13.21 4.95 2.50
N PRO A 22 -14.42 4.39 2.29
CA PRO A 22 -14.76 3.09 2.83
C PRO A 22 -13.94 1.94 2.18
N TYR A 23 -13.53 2.13 0.92
CA TYR A 23 -12.72 1.19 0.15
C TYR A 23 -11.82 1.95 -0.83
N ILE A 24 -10.69 1.34 -1.18
CA ILE A 24 -9.69 1.89 -2.10
C ILE A 24 -9.71 1.07 -3.39
N ASN A 25 -9.53 1.72 -4.54
CA ASN A 25 -9.42 1.09 -5.85
C ASN A 25 -8.01 1.23 -6.41
N ALA A 26 -7.67 0.45 -7.44
CA ALA A 26 -6.35 0.52 -8.08
C ALA A 26 -5.98 1.94 -8.53
N GLY A 27 -6.91 2.67 -9.15
CA GLY A 27 -6.67 4.04 -9.64
C GLY A 27 -6.32 5.05 -8.53
N ASP A 28 -6.71 4.77 -7.28
CA ASP A 28 -6.40 5.63 -6.14
C ASP A 28 -4.91 5.64 -5.79
N PHE A 29 -4.11 4.75 -6.36
CA PHE A 29 -2.66 4.68 -6.12
C PHE A 29 -1.85 5.53 -7.11
N THR A 30 -2.46 6.02 -8.20
CA THR A 30 -1.74 6.72 -9.30
C THR A 30 -0.97 7.95 -8.85
N ASP A 31 -1.46 8.67 -7.83
CA ASP A 31 -0.84 9.85 -7.25
C ASP A 31 -0.16 9.58 -5.90
N GLN A 32 -0.11 8.31 -5.47
CA GLN A 32 0.34 7.89 -4.14
C GLN A 32 1.75 7.30 -4.17
N THR A 33 2.49 7.55 -3.10
CA THR A 33 3.74 6.82 -2.82
C THR A 33 3.40 5.58 -2.00
N VAL A 34 3.82 4.41 -2.45
CA VAL A 34 3.57 3.14 -1.74
C VAL A 34 4.82 2.73 -0.99
N ILE A 35 4.71 2.57 0.33
CA ILE A 35 5.79 2.03 1.15
C ILE A 35 5.68 0.52 1.26
N THR A 36 6.75 -0.21 0.94
CA THR A 36 6.79 -1.68 0.95
C THR A 36 8.03 -2.19 1.68
N TYR A 37 8.01 -3.46 2.07
CA TYR A 37 9.25 -4.17 2.40
C TYR A 37 10.15 -4.29 1.14
N PRO A 38 11.49 -4.45 1.30
CA PRO A 38 12.41 -4.56 0.17
C PRO A 38 12.36 -5.95 -0.47
N VAL A 39 11.27 -6.21 -1.19
CA VAL A 39 11.08 -7.41 -2.00
C VAL A 39 10.64 -7.00 -3.41
N PRO A 40 10.84 -7.86 -4.43
CA PRO A 40 10.29 -7.62 -5.76
C PRO A 40 8.78 -7.38 -5.71
N VAL A 41 8.30 -6.42 -6.50
CA VAL A 41 6.89 -5.99 -6.49
C VAL A 41 5.95 -7.12 -6.91
N GLU A 42 6.43 -8.05 -7.74
CA GLU A 42 5.74 -9.27 -8.17
C GLU A 42 5.58 -10.30 -7.05
N ARG A 43 6.06 -10.01 -5.83
CA ARG A 43 5.78 -10.81 -4.62
C ARG A 43 4.77 -10.15 -3.69
N LEU A 44 4.35 -8.91 -4.00
CA LEU A 44 3.45 -8.14 -3.16
C LEU A 44 2.01 -8.30 -3.67
N ASP A 45 1.11 -8.68 -2.78
CA ASP A 45 -0.30 -8.90 -3.12
C ASP A 45 -0.98 -7.64 -3.66
N LEU A 46 -0.62 -6.46 -3.15
CA LEU A 46 -1.10 -5.18 -3.70
C LEU A 46 -0.83 -5.09 -5.21
N PHE A 47 0.37 -5.47 -5.66
CA PHE A 47 0.73 -5.36 -7.07
C PHE A 47 0.09 -6.46 -7.89
N ASN A 48 0.25 -7.73 -7.49
CA ASN A 48 -0.24 -8.86 -8.28
C ASN A 48 -1.77 -8.97 -8.33
N GLN A 49 -2.46 -8.59 -7.25
CA GLN A 49 -3.90 -8.79 -7.14
C GLN A 49 -4.70 -7.54 -7.50
N LEU A 50 -4.12 -6.33 -7.39
CA LEU A 50 -4.85 -5.07 -7.59
C LEU A 50 -4.26 -4.20 -8.70
N LEU A 51 -2.97 -3.88 -8.66
CA LEU A 51 -2.39 -2.86 -9.55
C LEU A 51 -2.04 -3.38 -10.94
N ILE A 52 -1.28 -4.47 -11.03
CA ILE A 52 -0.81 -5.06 -12.30
C ILE A 52 -1.99 -5.50 -13.19
N PRO A 53 -3.02 -6.20 -12.70
CA PRO A 53 -4.16 -6.60 -13.53
C PRO A 53 -4.93 -5.41 -14.13
N GLN A 54 -4.85 -4.24 -13.50
CA GLN A 54 -5.51 -3.01 -13.93
C GLN A 54 -4.57 -2.07 -14.72
N GLY A 55 -3.31 -2.45 -14.91
CA GLY A 55 -2.31 -1.62 -15.59
C GLY A 55 -2.02 -0.31 -14.87
N ILE A 56 -2.16 -0.28 -13.54
CA ILE A 56 -1.89 0.92 -12.73
C ILE A 56 -0.50 0.83 -12.11
N GLU A 57 0.24 1.93 -12.20
CA GLU A 57 1.48 2.14 -11.47
C GLU A 57 1.27 3.23 -10.41
N PRO A 58 1.80 3.06 -9.19
CA PRO A 58 1.78 4.12 -8.20
C PRO A 58 2.76 5.24 -8.60
N LYS A 59 2.58 6.44 -8.03
CA LYS A 59 3.48 7.57 -8.27
C LYS A 59 4.94 7.25 -7.94
N ALA A 60 5.16 6.52 -6.85
CA ALA A 60 6.47 6.06 -6.43
C ALA A 60 6.37 4.84 -5.53
N ILE A 61 7.45 4.06 -5.48
CA ILE A 61 7.61 2.94 -4.55
C ILE A 61 8.80 3.25 -3.65
N ARG A 62 8.60 3.12 -2.34
CA ARG A 62 9.65 3.33 -1.34
C ARG A 62 9.82 2.07 -0.50
N GLN A 63 11.01 1.48 -0.56
CA GLN A 63 11.31 0.27 0.19
C GLN A 63 11.90 0.60 1.57
N ILE A 64 11.32 0.01 2.62
CA ILE A 64 11.72 0.20 4.02
C ILE A 64 11.73 -1.16 4.72
N GLU A 65 12.82 -1.48 5.41
CA GLU A 65 12.99 -2.78 6.09
C GLU A 65 12.16 -2.89 7.38
N LEU A 66 12.06 -1.81 8.14
CA LEU A 66 11.50 -1.83 9.49
C LEU A 66 10.05 -1.36 9.51
N THR A 67 9.14 -2.22 9.98
CA THR A 67 7.70 -1.88 10.12
C THR A 67 7.47 -0.62 10.96
N SER A 68 8.26 -0.42 12.02
CA SER A 68 8.16 0.79 12.85
C SER A 68 8.46 2.07 12.06
N VAL A 69 9.42 2.02 11.15
CA VAL A 69 9.76 3.15 10.26
C VAL A 69 8.68 3.34 9.20
N ILE A 70 8.09 2.26 8.67
CA ILE A 70 6.93 2.36 7.77
C ILE A 70 5.80 3.13 8.46
N LEU A 71 5.41 2.71 9.67
CA LEU A 71 4.33 3.36 10.42
C LEU A 71 4.64 4.81 10.79
N LEU A 72 5.90 5.13 11.12
CA LEU A 72 6.35 6.51 11.35
C LEU A 72 6.16 7.37 10.09
N LEU A 73 6.58 6.88 8.92
CA LEU A 73 6.49 7.62 7.66
C LEU A 73 5.04 7.84 7.24
N VAL A 74 4.21 6.79 7.36
CA VAL A 74 2.77 6.87 7.10
C VAL A 74 2.11 7.87 8.03
N GLY A 75 2.38 7.79 9.34
CA GLY A 75 1.85 8.74 10.32
C GLY A 75 2.31 10.19 10.09
N ALA A 76 3.48 10.39 9.47
CA ALA A 76 4.01 11.70 9.10
C ALA A 76 3.59 12.16 7.70
N ASN A 77 2.70 11.42 7.02
CA ASN A 77 2.20 11.72 5.67
C ASN A 77 3.35 11.83 4.63
N LYS A 78 4.31 10.89 4.69
CA LYS A 78 5.51 10.81 3.83
C LYS A 78 5.50 9.58 2.91
N GLY A 79 4.30 9.21 2.45
CA GLY A 79 3.99 7.94 1.80
C GLY A 79 3.42 6.92 2.78
#